data_AF-T2KJK0-F1
#
_entry.id   AF-T2KJK0-F1
#
_cell.length_a   1.000
_cell.length_b   1.000
_cell.length_c   1.000
_cell.angle_alpha   90.00
_cell.angle_beta   90.00
_cell.angle_gamma   90.00
#
_symmetry.space_group_name_H-M   'P 1'
#
loop_
_entity.id
_entity.type
_entity.pdbx_description
1 polymer ?
#
loop_
_entity_poly.entity_id
_entity_poly.type
_entity_poly.pdbx_seq_one_letter_code
_entity_poly.pdbx_strand_id
1 'polypeptide(L)'
;MKTTTVNLNKGKSSSGIKENLKRSKNHRNAAAHLLTAAKYHFEAAIHHEKGNYEKAEISTIAAHNQVTLSNETQKLSKQHAIIGSSVSD
;
A
#
# COMPACT_ATOMS: atom_id res chain seq x y z
N MET A 1 24.19 -26.51 -31.88
CA MET A 1 23.44 -26.08 -30.69
C MET A 1 24.43 -25.50 -29.69
N LYS A 2 24.32 -24.20 -29.37
CA LYS A 2 25.13 -23.57 -28.31
C LYS A 2 24.30 -23.58 -27.03
N THR A 3 24.73 -24.36 -26.05
CA THR A 3 24.16 -24.35 -24.70
C THR A 3 24.69 -23.14 -23.96
N THR A 4 23.88 -22.08 -23.91
CA THR A 4 24.14 -20.92 -23.07
C THR A 4 23.72 -21.27 -21.64
N THR A 5 24.70 -21.57 -20.80
CA THR A 5 24.51 -21.69 -19.35
C THR A 5 24.13 -20.32 -18.79
N VAL A 6 22.85 -20.13 -18.46
CA VAL A 6 22.38 -18.93 -17.77
C VAL A 6 22.74 -19.06 -16.29
N ASN A 7 23.75 -18.29 -15.87
CA ASN A 7 24.17 -18.22 -14.48
C ASN A 7 23.13 -17.41 -13.68
N LEU A 8 22.25 -18.11 -12.96
CA LEU A 8 21.10 -17.55 -12.21
C LEU A 8 21.49 -16.83 -10.90
N ASN A 9 22.77 -16.63 -10.61
CA ASN A 9 23.21 -16.00 -9.38
C ASN A 9 23.41 -14.50 -9.54
N LYS A 10 22.34 -13.76 -9.84
CA LYS A 10 22.30 -12.31 -9.59
C LYS A 10 22.01 -12.10 -8.10
N GLY A 11 23.08 -12.21 -7.30
CA GLY A 11 23.02 -12.09 -5.85
C GLY A 11 22.29 -10.81 -5.44
N LYS A 12 21.15 -10.96 -4.76
CA LYS A 12 20.54 -9.83 -4.05
C LYS A 12 21.53 -9.39 -2.99
N SER A 13 22.16 -8.23 -3.19
CA SER A 13 22.95 -7.60 -2.14
C SER A 13 22.10 -7.47 -0.87
N SER A 14 22.72 -7.52 0.30
CA SER A 14 22.02 -7.34 1.59
C SER A 14 21.19 -6.04 1.62
N SER A 15 21.59 -5.02 0.84
CA SER A 15 20.83 -3.80 0.60
C SER A 15 19.48 -4.06 -0.10
N GLY A 16 19.47 -4.83 -1.19
CA GLY A 16 18.25 -5.15 -1.92
C GLY A 16 17.25 -6.00 -1.12
N ILE A 17 17.71 -6.82 -0.18
CA ILE A 17 16.82 -7.56 0.73
C ILE A 17 16.16 -6.60 1.74
N LYS A 18 16.94 -5.67 2.32
CA LYS A 18 16.42 -4.65 3.26
C LYS A 18 15.40 -3.73 2.60
N GLU A 19 15.65 -3.28 1.38
CA GLU A 19 14.73 -2.44 0.61
C GLU A 19 13.42 -3.17 0.27
N ASN A 20 13.50 -4.43 -0.15
CA ASN A 20 12.32 -5.25 -0.41
C ASN A 20 11.49 -5.48 0.86
N LEU A 21 12.14 -5.72 2.00
CA LEU A 21 11.45 -5.85 3.29
C LEU A 21 10.74 -4.55 3.68
N LYS A 22 11.40 -3.38 3.50
CA LYS A 22 10.79 -2.07 3.73
C LYS A 22 9.56 -1.86 2.84
N ARG A 23 9.65 -2.21 1.56
CA ARG A 23 8.54 -2.13 0.60
C ARG A 23 7.36 -3.02 1.01
N SER A 24 7.64 -4.26 1.39
CA SER A 24 6.61 -5.19 1.87
C SER A 24 5.90 -4.67 3.12
N LYS A 25 6.66 -4.10 4.09
CA LYS A 25 6.09 -3.46 5.27
C LYS A 25 5.19 -2.28 4.91
N ASN A 26 5.62 -1.41 3.99
CA ASN A 26 4.79 -0.29 3.55
C ASN A 26 3.48 -0.75 2.91
N HIS A 27 3.50 -1.79 2.06
CA HIS A 27 2.27 -2.36 1.51
C HIS A 27 1.33 -2.88 2.59
N ARG A 28 1.84 -3.59 3.60
CA ARG A 28 1.04 -4.07 4.73
C ARG A 28 0.42 -2.92 5.51
N ASN A 29 1.20 -1.86 5.77
CA ASN A 29 0.70 -0.68 6.48
C ASN A 29 -0.38 0.04 5.67
N ALA A 30 -0.17 0.25 4.37
CA ALA A 30 -1.17 0.85 3.48
C ALA A 30 -2.47 0.04 3.44
N ALA A 31 -2.37 -1.30 3.42
CA ALA A 31 -3.53 -2.19 3.48
C ALA A 31 -4.26 -2.11 4.83
N ALA A 32 -3.53 -1.99 5.95
CA ALA A 32 -4.11 -1.82 7.28
C ALA A 32 -4.93 -0.52 7.39
N HIS A 33 -4.42 0.58 6.83
CA HIS A 33 -5.16 1.84 6.74
C HIS A 33 -6.44 1.70 5.91
N LEU A 34 -6.36 1.05 4.74
CA LEU A 34 -7.54 0.81 3.90
C LEU A 34 -8.59 -0.08 4.57
N LEU A 35 -8.16 -1.12 5.28
CA LEU A 35 -9.08 -1.97 6.05
C LEU A 35 -9.80 -1.17 7.14
N THR A 36 -9.08 -0.26 7.81
CA THR A 36 -9.65 0.62 8.83
C THR A 36 -10.60 1.64 8.21
N ALA A 37 -10.26 2.21 7.05
CA ALA A 37 -11.15 3.09 6.30
C ALA A 37 -12.48 2.39 5.93
N ALA A 38 -12.40 1.14 5.46
CA ALA A 38 -13.58 0.35 5.10
C ALA A 38 -14.51 0.13 6.31
N LYS A 39 -13.95 -0.14 7.49
CA LYS A 39 -14.73 -0.25 8.73
C LYS A 39 -15.47 1.04 9.07
N TYR A 40 -14.78 2.18 8.99
CA TYR A 40 -15.41 3.47 9.26
C TYR A 40 -16.49 3.84 8.23
N HIS A 41 -16.30 3.53 6.94
CA HIS A 41 -17.37 3.70 5.95
C HIS A 41 -18.59 2.82 6.26
N PHE A 42 -18.38 1.59 6.74
CA PHE A 42 -19.46 0.71 7.15
C PHE A 42 -20.21 1.26 8.38
N GLU A 43 -19.49 1.78 9.38
CA GLU A 43 -20.10 2.46 10.53
C GLU A 43 -20.89 3.71 10.11
N ALA A 44 -20.36 4.49 9.16
CA ALA A 44 -21.07 5.65 8.62
C ALA A 44 -22.39 5.25 7.95
N ALA A 45 -22.40 4.16 7.17
CA ALA A 45 -23.61 3.62 6.56
C ALA A 45 -24.64 3.20 7.63
N ILE A 46 -24.21 2.46 8.67
CA ILE A 46 -25.08 2.08 9.80
C ILE A 46 -25.66 3.31 10.50
N HIS A 47 -24.85 4.37 10.69
CA HIS A 47 -25.32 5.60 11.31
C HIS A 47 -26.32 6.35 10.43
N HIS A 48 -26.11 6.40 9.11
CA HIS A 48 -27.06 6.94 8.15
C HIS A 48 -28.41 6.20 8.17
N GLU A 49 -28.39 4.86 8.15
CA GLU A 49 -29.60 4.04 8.21
C GLU A 49 -30.42 4.29 9.50
N LYS A 50 -29.74 4.60 10.60
CA LYS A 50 -30.35 4.91 11.89
C LYS A 50 -30.72 6.40 12.06
N GLY A 51 -30.51 7.24 11.03
CA GLY A 51 -30.75 8.69 11.09
C GLY A 51 -29.78 9.48 11.97
N ASN A 52 -28.66 8.87 12.40
CA ASN A 52 -27.64 9.51 13.24
C ASN A 52 -26.61 10.24 12.37
N TYR A 53 -27.01 11.31 11.69
CA TYR A 53 -26.19 11.97 10.67
C TYR A 53 -24.87 12.53 11.20
N GLU A 54 -24.85 13.11 12.40
CA GLU A 54 -23.62 13.62 13.03
C GLU A 54 -22.57 12.50 13.21
N LYS A 55 -22.99 11.33 13.69
CA LYS A 55 -22.10 10.17 13.84
C LYS A 55 -21.65 9.63 12.49
N ALA A 56 -22.53 9.65 11.49
CA ALA A 56 -22.18 9.23 10.15
C ALA A 56 -21.12 10.14 9.51
N GLU A 57 -21.23 11.45 9.72
CA GLU A 57 -20.24 12.44 9.28
C GLU A 57 -18.88 12.20 9.95
N ILE A 58 -18.85 12.02 11.27
CA ILE A 58 -17.63 11.73 12.03
C ILE A 58 -16.96 10.45 11.51
N SER A 59 -17.72 9.37 11.31
CA SER A 59 -17.19 8.12 10.75
C SER A 59 -16.68 8.31 9.32
N THR A 60 -17.34 9.12 8.49
CA THR A 60 -16.89 9.42 7.12
C THR A 60 -15.56 10.18 7.11
N ILE A 61 -15.42 11.18 7.99
CA ILE A 61 -14.16 11.92 8.16
C ILE A 61 -13.04 10.97 8.58
N ALA A 62 -13.30 10.08 9.55
CA ALA A 62 -12.33 9.09 10.00
C ALA A 62 -11.90 8.14 8.87
N ALA A 63 -12.86 7.68 8.04
CA ALA A 63 -12.56 6.86 6.87
C ALA A 63 -11.64 7.58 5.86
N HIS A 64 -11.97 8.81 5.50
CA HIS A 64 -11.16 9.60 4.56
C HIS A 64 -9.76 9.89 5.09
N ASN A 65 -9.61 10.16 6.40
CA ASN A 65 -8.30 10.31 7.02
C ASN A 65 -7.44 9.06 6.85
N GLN A 66 -8.02 7.86 7.03
CA GLN A 66 -7.30 6.60 6.81
C GLN A 66 -6.93 6.38 5.33
N VAL A 67 -7.79 6.78 4.38
CA VAL A 67 -7.46 6.75 2.95
C VAL A 67 -6.26 7.67 2.65
N THR A 68 -6.21 8.86 3.23
CA THR A 68 -5.08 9.79 3.10
C THR A 68 -3.78 9.16 3.61
N LEU A 69 -3.79 8.57 4.81
CA LEU A 69 -2.63 7.88 5.39
C LEU A 69 -2.16 6.70 4.52
N SER A 70 -3.10 5.94 3.94
CA SER A 70 -2.75 4.88 2.99
C SER A 70 -2.05 5.43 1.76
N ASN A 71 -2.59 6.51 1.18
CA ASN A 71 -2.01 7.15 0.00
C ASN A 71 -0.60 7.69 0.26
N GLU A 72 -0.35 8.28 1.43
CA GLU A 72 0.98 8.72 1.86
C GLU A 72 1.96 7.56 1.99
N THR A 73 1.53 6.47 2.64
CA THR A 73 2.32 5.24 2.78
C THR A 73 2.67 4.62 1.43
N GLN A 74 1.76 4.70 0.45
CA GLN A 74 1.99 4.25 -0.92
C GLN A 74 2.95 5.16 -1.69
N LYS A 75 2.91 6.48 -1.52
CA LYS A 75 3.84 7.42 -2.16
C LYS A 75 5.30 7.10 -1.79
N LEU A 76 5.56 6.77 -0.53
CA LEU A 76 6.87 6.30 -0.04
C LEU A 76 7.33 5.00 -0.71
N SER A 77 6.40 4.23 -1.29
CA SER A 77 6.70 2.98 -1.99
C SER A 77 6.88 3.17 -3.50
N LYS A 78 6.19 4.16 -4.10
CA LYS A 78 6.26 4.47 -5.55
C LYS A 78 7.60 5.07 -5.99
N GLN A 79 8.29 5.82 -5.13
CA GLN A 79 9.60 6.41 -5.43
C GLN A 79 10.69 5.37 -5.80
N HIS A 80 10.51 4.10 -5.43
CA HIS A 80 11.45 3.02 -5.76
C HIS A 80 10.90 2.00 -6.78
N ALA A 81 9.68 2.19 -7.29
CA ALA A 81 9.09 1.30 -8.29
C ALA A 81 9.57 1.64 -9.71
N ILE A 82 9.87 2.92 -9.98
CA ILE A 82 10.26 3.41 -11.32
C ILE A 82 11.69 2.96 -11.71
N ILE A 83 12.54 2.59 -10.74
CA ILE A 83 13.91 2.12 -11.03
C ILE A 83 13.93 0.66 -11.54
N GLY A 84 12.84 -0.09 -11.40
CA GLY A 84 12.75 -1.48 -11.87
C GLY A 84 12.28 -1.65 -13.32
N SER A 85 11.86 -0.58 -13.99
CA SER A 85 11.28 -0.62 -15.34
C SER A 85 12.05 0.22 -16.36
N SER A 86 13.29 0.63 -16.06
CA SER A 86 14.17 1.27 -17.04
C SER A 86 14.67 0.22 -18.05
N VAL A 87 13.83 0.00 -19.06
CA VAL A 87 14.13 -0.23 -20.48
C VAL A 87 15.58 -0.62 -20.78
N SER A 88 15.77 -1.87 -21.20
CA SER A 88 16.90 -2.26 -22.02
C SER A 88 16.46 -2.13 -23.48
N ASP A 89 16.96 -1.09 -24.17
CA ASP A 89 17.08 -1.09 -25.63
C ASP A 89 18.44 -1.71 -26.01
#